data_AF-A0A7X8RB99-F1
#
_entry.id   AF-A0A7X8RB99-F1
#
_cell.length_a   1.000
_cell.length_b   1.000
_cell.length_c   1.000
_cell.angle_alpha   90.00
_cell.angle_beta   90.00
_cell.angle_gamma   90.00
#
_symmetry.space_group_name_H-M   'P 1'
#
loop_
_entity.id
_entity.type
_entity.pdbx_description
1 polymer ?
#
loop_
_entity_poly.entity_id
_entity_poly.type
_entity_poly.pdbx_seq_one_letter_code
_entity_poly.pdbx_strand_id
1 'polypeptide(L)'
;QTGPLYYHVLAFSDQGQYLLQQMQRWSTLPVLSRGSQVKEAFDGKLGSSVQDMISMDVMATDFYNLLLPAPSLRSGRSDFTTSPLRIESPTAE
;
A
#
# COMPACT_ATOMS: atom_id res chain seq x y z
N GLN A 1 17.26 6.24 14.95
CA GLN A 1 16.59 5.58 13.82
C GLN A 1 15.14 5.39 14.20
N THR A 2 14.21 5.94 13.42
CA THR A 2 12.79 5.62 13.51
C THR A 2 12.53 4.34 12.71
N GLY A 3 11.75 3.41 13.26
CA GLY A 3 11.34 2.21 12.54
C GLY A 3 10.36 2.50 11.39
N PRO A 4 9.74 1.47 10.78
CA PRO A 4 8.69 1.67 9.79
C PRO A 4 7.54 2.51 10.36
N LEU A 5 6.98 3.39 9.53
CA LEU A 5 6.01 4.40 9.97
C LEU A 5 4.57 4.09 9.55
N TYR A 6 4.35 3.06 8.74
CA TYR A 6 3.02 2.61 8.31
C TYR A 6 3.02 1.13 7.94
N TYR A 7 1.82 0.56 7.84
CA TYR A 7 1.57 -0.72 7.19
C TYR A 7 1.01 -0.47 5.80
N HIS A 8 1.77 -0.80 4.73
CA HIS A 8 1.28 -0.75 3.36
C HIS A 8 0.75 -2.13 2.95
N VAL A 9 -0.57 -2.22 2.77
CA VAL A 9 -1.25 -3.49 2.54
C VAL A 9 -1.29 -3.78 1.05
N LEU A 10 -0.56 -4.80 0.60
CA LEU A 10 -0.52 -5.19 -0.81
C LEU A 10 -1.50 -6.32 -1.14
N ALA A 11 -1.80 -7.18 -0.17
CA ALA A 11 -2.75 -8.28 -0.31
C ALA A 11 -3.28 -8.74 1.05
N PHE A 12 -4.44 -9.40 1.04
CA PHE A 12 -5.01 -10.07 2.22
C PHE A 12 -5.95 -11.22 1.81
N SER A 13 -6.06 -12.24 2.66
CA SER A 13 -7.07 -13.31 2.52
C SER A 13 -8.39 -12.97 3.22
N ASP A 14 -9.40 -13.82 3.14
CA ASP A 14 -10.63 -13.66 3.93
C ASP A 14 -10.35 -13.57 5.45
N GLN A 15 -9.48 -14.44 5.95
CA GLN A 15 -9.01 -14.35 7.34
C GLN A 15 -8.17 -13.08 7.58
N GLY A 16 -7.36 -12.69 6.60
CA GLY A 16 -6.59 -11.45 6.61
C GLY A 16 -7.48 -10.21 6.70
N GLN A 17 -8.66 -10.22 6.09
CA GLN A 17 -9.62 -9.11 6.14
C GLN A 17 -10.12 -8.88 7.58
N TYR A 18 -10.39 -9.95 8.33
CA TYR A 18 -10.76 -9.84 9.74
C TYR A 18 -9.63 -9.21 10.57
N LEU A 19 -8.40 -9.68 10.38
CA LEU A 19 -7.22 -9.12 11.07
C LEU A 19 -6.97 -7.66 10.69
N LEU A 20 -7.15 -7.30 9.41
CA LEU A 20 -6.99 -5.94 8.92
C LEU A 20 -7.93 -4.96 9.64
N GLN A 21 -9.18 -5.36 9.87
CA GLN A 21 -10.14 -4.56 10.63
C GLN A 21 -9.70 -4.34 12.07
N GLN A 22 -9.12 -5.36 12.70
CA GLN A 22 -8.57 -5.21 14.05
C GLN A 22 -7.33 -4.30 14.06
N MET A 23 -6.44 -4.44 13.08
CA MET A 23 -5.26 -3.59 12.95
C MET A 23 -5.65 -2.12 12.78
N GLN A 24 -6.65 -1.81 11.95
CA GLN A 24 -7.13 -0.43 11.77
C GLN A 24 -7.67 0.19 13.08
N ARG A 25 -8.20 -0.63 13.99
CA ARG A 25 -8.75 -0.16 15.27
C ARG A 25 -7.69 0.01 16.36
N TRP A 26 -6.70 -0.89 16.39
CA TRP A 26 -5.81 -1.02 17.55
C TRP A 26 -4.35 -0.66 17.28
N SER A 27 -3.95 -0.61 16.01
CA SER A 27 -2.58 -0.26 15.63
C SER A 27 -2.27 1.20 15.94
N THR A 28 -1.06 1.47 16.43
CA THR A 28 -0.53 2.83 16.58
C THR A 28 0.02 3.39 15.26
N LEU A 29 0.38 2.53 14.31
CA LEU A 29 0.79 2.93 12.98
C LEU A 29 -0.39 2.92 12.01
N PRO A 30 -0.48 3.88 11.07
CA PRO A 30 -1.53 3.92 10.06
C PRO A 30 -1.44 2.71 9.13
N VAL A 31 -2.62 2.19 8.78
CA VAL A 31 -2.78 1.09 7.81
C VAL A 31 -3.25 1.68 6.49
N LEU A 32 -2.39 1.61 5.47
CA LEU A 32 -2.64 2.08 4.12
C LEU A 32 -3.13 0.90 3.27
N SER A 33 -4.45 0.78 3.11
CA SER A 33 -5.07 -0.31 2.35
C SER A 33 -5.83 0.17 1.11
N ARG A 34 -5.85 1.48 0.86
CA ARG A 34 -6.46 2.08 -0.33
C ARG A 34 -5.48 3.07 -0.92
N GLY A 35 -5.42 3.15 -2.24
CA GLY A 35 -4.57 4.11 -2.94
C GLY A 35 -4.84 5.58 -2.53
N SER A 36 -6.07 5.93 -2.13
CA SER A 36 -6.36 7.25 -1.57
C SER A 36 -5.60 7.53 -0.27
N GLN A 37 -5.45 6.54 0.61
CA GLN A 37 -4.70 6.69 1.87
C GLN A 37 -3.19 6.79 1.60
N VAL A 38 -2.70 6.03 0.62
CA VAL A 38 -1.32 6.15 0.14
C VAL A 38 -1.07 7.57 -0.39
N LYS A 39 -2.00 8.10 -1.18
CA LYS A 39 -1.94 9.48 -1.67
C LYS A 39 -1.95 10.50 -0.53
N GLU A 40 -2.78 10.32 0.49
CA GLU A 40 -2.80 11.21 1.65
C GLU A 40 -1.48 11.22 2.41
N ALA A 41 -0.86 10.05 2.58
CA ALA A 41 0.48 9.93 3.14
C ALA A 41 1.53 10.67 2.28
N PHE A 42 1.48 10.48 0.96
CA PHE A 42 2.35 11.13 -0.02
C PHE A 42 2.17 12.66 -0.06
N ASP A 43 0.94 13.14 0.09
CA ASP A 43 0.62 14.58 0.17
C ASP A 43 1.02 15.20 1.54
N GLY A 44 1.58 14.40 2.46
CA GLY A 44 2.08 14.86 3.76
C GLY A 44 1.04 14.97 4.86
N LYS A 45 -0.19 14.44 4.67
CA LYS A 45 -1.25 14.52 5.69
C LYS A 45 -0.94 13.73 6.96
N LEU A 46 0.00 12.77 6.90
CA LEU A 46 0.43 11.95 8.03
C LEU A 46 1.77 12.41 8.64
N GLY A 47 2.29 13.57 8.23
CA GLY A 47 3.55 14.15 8.70
C GLY A 47 4.72 13.91 7.75
N SER A 48 5.75 14.74 7.88
CA SER A 48 6.90 14.77 6.94
C SER A 48 7.69 13.47 6.92
N SER A 49 7.92 12.82 8.07
CA SER A 49 8.68 11.56 8.10
C SER A 49 7.93 10.43 7.36
N VAL A 50 6.60 10.39 7.46
CA VAL A 50 5.78 9.44 6.69
C VAL A 50 5.83 9.77 5.21
N GLN A 51 5.73 11.06 4.87
CA GLN A 51 5.83 11.55 3.50
C GLN A 51 7.16 11.15 2.85
N ASP A 52 8.27 11.33 3.54
CA ASP A 52 9.60 11.00 3.02
C ASP A 52 9.72 9.50 2.73
N MET A 53 9.23 8.67 3.65
CA MET A 53 9.24 7.21 3.51
C MET A 53 8.36 6.74 2.35
N ILE A 54 7.09 7.17 2.30
CA ILE A 54 6.17 6.75 1.23
C ILE A 54 6.55 7.34 -0.13
N SER A 55 7.19 8.51 -0.17
CA SER A 55 7.71 9.07 -1.41
C SER A 55 8.81 8.21 -2.01
N MET A 56 9.63 7.58 -1.17
CA MET A 56 10.65 6.62 -1.61
C MET A 56 10.01 5.34 -2.17
N ASP A 57 9.01 4.80 -1.47
CA ASP A 57 8.27 3.62 -1.95
C ASP A 57 7.60 3.88 -3.31
N VAL A 58 6.87 4.99 -3.45
CA VAL A 58 6.19 5.38 -4.70
C VAL A 58 7.21 5.60 -5.83
N MET A 59 8.33 6.27 -5.54
CA MET A 59 9.40 6.49 -6.53
C MET A 59 10.01 5.17 -7.00
N ALA A 60 10.22 4.21 -6.08
CA ALA A 60 10.76 2.90 -6.42
C ALA A 60 9.81 2.13 -7.34
N THR A 61 8.51 2.15 -7.07
CA THR A 61 7.48 1.56 -7.95
C THR A 61 7.45 2.26 -9.31
N ASP A 62 7.48 3.59 -9.34
CA ASP A 62 7.50 4.36 -10.60
C ASP A 62 8.71 4.01 -11.46
N PHE A 63 9.89 3.91 -10.83
CA PHE A 63 11.12 3.52 -11.52
C PHE A 63 11.05 2.07 -12.04
N TYR A 64 10.51 1.15 -11.25
CA TYR A 64 10.29 -0.23 -11.67
C TYR A 64 9.36 -0.31 -12.88
N ASN A 65 8.26 0.45 -12.87
CA ASN A 65 7.28 0.44 -13.95
C ASN A 65 7.86 0.90 -15.29
N LEU A 66 8.88 1.76 -15.31
CA LEU A 66 9.55 2.19 -16.56
C LEU A 66 10.15 1.02 -17.34
N LEU A 67 10.55 -0.05 -16.64
CA LEU A 67 11.24 -1.20 -17.21
C LEU A 67 10.30 -2.35 -17.60
N LEU A 68 8.98 -2.20 -17.40
CA LEU A 68 8.02 -3.24 -17.75
C LEU A 68 8.03 -3.52 -19.26
N PRO A 69 8.00 -4.79 -19.70
CA PRO A 69 8.10 -5.15 -21.12
C PRO A 69 6.97 -4.56 -21.97
N ALA A 70 5.75 -4.55 -21.45
CA ALA A 70 4.58 -3.98 -22.12
C ALA A 70 4.49 -2.47 -21.83
N PRO A 71 4.58 -1.59 -22.86
CA PRO A 71 4.49 -0.14 -22.67
C PRO A 71 3.19 0.33 -22.00
N SER A 72 2.10 -0.40 -22.19
CA SER A 72 0.80 -0.13 -21.56
C SER A 72 0.81 -0.26 -20.04
N LEU A 73 1.78 -0.97 -19.46
CA LEU A 73 1.94 -1.14 -18.02
C LEU A 73 2.87 -0.08 -17.39
N ARG A 74 3.53 0.76 -18.21
CA ARG A 74 4.49 1.79 -17.76
C ARG A 74 3.78 3.06 -17.28
N SER A 75 2.73 2.91 -16.48
CA SER A 75 2.04 4.01 -15.83
C SER A 75 2.72 4.34 -14.50
N GLY A 76 2.98 5.63 -14.24
CA GLY A 76 3.39 6.08 -12.92
C GLY A 76 2.23 6.08 -11.92
N ARG A 77 2.58 6.21 -10.65
CA ARG A 77 1.69 6.34 -9.48
C ARG A 77 0.73 5.18 -9.32
N SER A 78 1.16 3.96 -9.66
CA SER A 78 0.34 2.76 -9.49
C SER A 78 -0.04 2.50 -8.04
N ASP A 79 0.77 2.91 -7.06
CA ASP A 79 0.43 2.80 -5.64
C ASP A 79 -0.84 3.60 -5.25
N PHE A 80 -1.25 4.61 -6.03
CA PHE A 80 -2.46 5.39 -5.77
C PHE A 80 -3.71 4.77 -6.41
N THR A 81 -3.54 3.84 -7.35
CA THR A 81 -4.63 3.32 -8.20
C THR A 81 -4.81 1.81 -8.07
N THR A 82 -3.79 1.09 -7.60
CA THR A 82 -3.84 -0.34 -7.36
C THR A 82 -4.50 -0.63 -6.01
N SER A 83 -5.58 -1.40 -6.03
CA SER A 83 -6.18 -1.95 -4.82
C SER A 83 -5.40 -3.17 -4.33
N PRO A 84 -5.33 -3.43 -3.01
CA PRO A 84 -4.70 -4.64 -2.50
C PRO A 84 -5.39 -5.89 -3.06
N LEU A 85 -4.62 -6.93 -3.36
CA LEU A 85 -5.15 -8.19 -3.87
C LEU A 85 -5.91 -8.92 -2.76
N ARG A 86 -7.20 -9.21 -2.99
CA ARG A 86 -7.96 -10.12 -2.13
C ARG A 86 -7.78 -11.56 -2.62
N ILE A 87 -7.32 -12.44 -1.73
CA ILE A 87 -7.11 -13.85 -2.01
C ILE A 87 -8.26 -14.64 -1.38
N GLU A 88 -9.09 -15.26 -2.21
CA GLU A 88 -10.16 -16.13 -1.75
C GLU A 88 -9.58 -17.47 -1.27
N SER A 89 -10.12 -17.99 -0.16
CA SER A 89 -9.74 -19.33 0.29
C SER A 89 -10.34 -20.36 -0.67
N PRO A 90 -9.61 -21.43 -1.05
CA PRO A 90 -10.18 -22.47 -1.90
C PRO A 90 -11.40 -23.07 -1.19
N THR A 91 -12.53 -23.13 -1.90
CA THR A 91 -13.73 -23.83 -1.43
C THR A 91 -13.36 -25.29 -1.21
N ALA A 92 -13.52 -25.80 0.00
CA ALA A 92 -13.33 -27.22 0.26
C ALA A 92 -14.38 -28.01 -0.54
N GLU A 93 -13.93 -28.82 -1.50
CA GLU A 93 -14.75 -29.86 -2.15
C GLU A 93 -15.06 -31.02 -1.21
#